data_AF-A0A453HJC5-F1
#
_entry.id   AF-A0A453HJC5-F1
#
_cell.length_a   1.000
_cell.length_b   1.000
_cell.length_c   1.000
_cell.angle_alpha   90.00
_cell.angle_beta   90.00
_cell.angle_gamma   90.00
#
_symmetry.space_group_name_H-M   'P 1'
#
loop_
_entity.id
_entity.type
_entity.pdbx_description
1 polymer ?
#
loop_
_entity_poly.entity_id
_entity_poly.type
_entity_poly.pdbx_seq_one_letter_code
_entity_poly.pdbx_strand_id
1 'polypeptide(L)'
;ADLKDKGCNLLGPQCILSCAKEHRSLPKQAYTCCLAMDGVTILCSGFEKDERARIEQLVTAMGGLLQTKVSMDVNFVVAKDVLAAKYKWAVNSLKKPIVNRNWLEQCWIEHRVVPHEPYRILPFTGLNICITKLDADKRKELMEIIEQNGGQYSANLTKKCTHLIANISFWCFLLLLSV
;
A
#
# COMPACT_ATOMS: atom_id res chain seq x y z
N ALA A 1 -17.38 -27.18 12.84
CA ALA A 1 -17.31 -25.98 13.69
C ALA A 1 -15.87 -25.49 13.69
N ASP A 2 -15.63 -24.24 13.31
CA ASP A 2 -14.30 -23.63 13.27
C ASP A 2 -13.71 -23.61 14.70
N LEU A 3 -12.40 -23.88 14.84
CA LEU A 3 -11.72 -23.86 16.14
C LEU A 3 -11.70 -22.44 16.74
N LYS A 4 -11.74 -21.42 15.88
CA LYS A 4 -11.88 -20.01 16.32
C LYS A 4 -13.20 -19.75 17.02
N ASP A 5 -14.30 -20.31 16.51
CA ASP A 5 -15.65 -20.12 17.07
C ASP A 5 -15.80 -20.75 18.47
N LYS A 6 -14.91 -21.69 18.81
CA LYS A 6 -14.85 -22.32 20.14
C LYS A 6 -14.01 -21.53 21.15
N GLY A 7 -13.48 -20.37 20.78
CA GLY A 7 -12.62 -19.55 21.64
C GLY A 7 -11.23 -20.15 21.89
N CYS A 8 -10.80 -21.12 21.07
CA CYS A 8 -9.45 -21.66 21.16
C CYS A 8 -8.43 -20.62 20.69
N ASN A 9 -7.32 -20.49 21.43
CA ASN A 9 -6.17 -19.72 20.99
C ASN A 9 -5.33 -20.56 20.03
N LEU A 10 -5.28 -20.15 18.76
CA LEU A 10 -4.58 -20.86 17.69
C LEU A 10 -3.22 -20.22 17.44
N LEU A 11 -2.15 -20.97 17.69
CA LEU A 11 -0.78 -20.51 17.55
C LEU A 11 -0.04 -21.30 16.47
N GLY A 12 0.67 -20.58 15.59
CA GLY A 12 1.54 -21.18 14.60
C GLY A 12 2.88 -21.63 15.22
N PRO A 13 3.56 -22.62 14.64
CA PRO A 13 4.81 -23.17 15.18
C PRO A 13 5.90 -22.11 15.39
N GLN A 14 6.01 -21.14 14.47
CA GLN A 14 6.99 -20.07 14.57
C GLN A 14 6.76 -19.18 15.79
N CYS A 15 5.50 -18.93 16.15
CA CYS A 15 5.18 -18.19 17.37
C CYS A 15 5.69 -18.92 18.63
N ILE A 16 5.48 -20.25 18.70
CA ILE A 16 5.93 -21.05 19.85
C ILE A 16 7.45 -21.06 19.96
N LEU A 17 8.15 -21.25 18.84
CA LEU A 17 9.62 -21.27 18.79
C LEU A 17 10.22 -19.93 19.23
N SER A 18 9.70 -18.81 18.71
CA SER A 18 10.15 -17.48 19.13
C SER A 18 9.89 -17.23 20.62
N CYS A 19 8.70 -17.58 21.12
CA CYS A 19 8.37 -17.39 22.53
C CYS A 19 9.30 -18.17 23.47
N ALA A 20 9.60 -19.43 23.13
CA ALA A 20 10.51 -20.26 23.90
C ALA A 20 11.94 -19.71 23.89
N LYS A 21 12.43 -19.23 22.74
CA LYS A 21 13.76 -18.67 22.58
C LYS A 21 13.95 -17.35 23.34
N GLU A 22 12.91 -16.51 23.37
CA GLU A 22 12.94 -15.18 24.01
C GLU A 22 12.50 -15.19 25.48
N HIS A 23 12.18 -16.37 26.05
CA HIS A 23 11.66 -16.52 27.41
C HIS A 23 10.44 -15.63 27.71
N ARG A 24 9.52 -15.53 26.76
CA ARG A 24 8.31 -14.71 26.85
C ARG A 24 7.04 -15.56 26.92
N SER A 25 5.96 -14.96 27.40
CA SER A 25 4.65 -15.60 27.43
C SER A 25 4.06 -15.75 26.02
N LEU A 26 3.21 -16.76 25.85
CA LEU A 26 2.44 -16.96 24.62
C LEU A 26 1.40 -15.84 24.45
N PRO A 27 1.17 -15.37 23.21
CA PRO A 27 0.16 -14.36 22.95
C PRO A 27 -1.24 -14.92 23.25
N LYS A 28 -2.14 -14.04 23.71
CA LYS A 28 -3.50 -14.40 24.16
C LYS A 28 -4.60 -14.04 23.15
N GLN A 29 -4.23 -13.67 21.93
CA GLN A 29 -5.18 -13.34 20.86
C GLN A 29 -5.76 -14.61 20.23
N ALA A 30 -6.89 -14.51 19.53
CA ALA A 30 -7.56 -15.69 18.96
C ALA A 30 -6.68 -16.48 17.97
N TYR A 31 -5.83 -15.80 17.21
CA TYR A 31 -4.93 -16.43 16.25
C TYR A 31 -3.62 -15.64 16.09
N THR A 32 -2.49 -16.33 16.18
CA THR A 32 -1.15 -15.80 15.88
C THR A 32 -0.37 -16.83 15.07
N CYS A 33 0.00 -16.53 13.82
CA CYS A 33 0.81 -17.45 13.02
C CYS A 33 2.29 -17.37 13.41
N CYS A 34 2.80 -16.16 13.65
CA CYS A 34 4.19 -15.87 13.95
C CYS A 34 4.27 -14.50 14.65
N LEU A 35 5.47 -14.11 15.06
CA LEU A 35 5.75 -12.83 15.72
C LEU A 35 6.58 -11.89 14.82
N ALA A 36 6.48 -12.09 13.50
CA ALA A 36 7.25 -11.33 12.51
C ALA A 36 7.05 -9.81 12.62
N MET A 37 5.86 -9.37 13.03
CA MET A 37 5.49 -7.97 13.18
C MET A 37 5.34 -7.55 14.64
N ASP A 38 5.89 -8.31 15.58
CA ASP A 38 5.84 -7.92 16.99
C ASP A 38 6.54 -6.57 17.21
N GLY A 39 5.85 -5.65 17.89
CA GLY A 39 6.28 -4.26 18.04
C GLY A 39 6.18 -3.39 16.77
N VAL A 40 5.69 -3.92 15.65
CA VAL A 40 5.51 -3.17 14.39
C VAL A 40 4.11 -2.59 14.30
N THR A 41 4.04 -1.29 14.06
CA THR A 41 2.79 -0.56 13.83
C THR A 41 2.63 -0.18 12.36
N ILE A 42 1.45 -0.45 11.81
CA ILE A 42 1.11 -0.27 10.40
C ILE A 42 -0.02 0.73 10.27
N LEU A 43 0.07 1.65 9.30
CA LEU A 43 -1.04 2.49 8.87
C LEU A 43 -1.51 2.06 7.49
N CYS A 44 -2.82 1.90 7.30
CA CYS A 44 -3.41 1.50 6.02
C CYS A 44 -4.20 2.65 5.35
N SER A 45 -4.10 2.79 4.02
CA SER A 45 -4.81 3.82 3.24
C SER A 45 -5.15 3.40 1.81
N GLY A 46 -6.34 3.79 1.33
CA GLY A 46 -6.77 3.59 -0.06
C GLY A 46 -7.42 2.24 -0.37
N PHE A 47 -7.61 1.37 0.63
CA PHE A 47 -8.20 0.05 0.46
C PHE A 47 -9.70 0.03 0.78
N GLU A 48 -10.44 -0.83 0.09
CA GLU A 48 -11.84 -1.09 0.38
C GLU A 48 -12.00 -1.85 1.72
N LYS A 49 -13.24 -1.94 2.21
CA LYS A 49 -13.53 -2.54 3.53
C LYS A 49 -12.98 -3.96 3.65
N ASP A 50 -13.19 -4.80 2.65
CA ASP A 50 -12.78 -6.20 2.68
C ASP A 50 -11.26 -6.35 2.51
N GLU A 51 -10.65 -5.54 1.66
CA GLU A 51 -9.18 -5.47 1.52
C GLU A 51 -8.53 -5.05 2.85
N ARG A 52 -9.10 -4.04 3.52
CA ARG A 52 -8.63 -3.57 4.83
C ARG A 52 -8.78 -4.64 5.90
N ALA A 53 -9.88 -5.38 5.91
CA ALA A 53 -10.08 -6.49 6.85
C ALA A 53 -9.02 -7.58 6.66
N ARG A 54 -8.64 -7.91 5.41
CA ARG A 54 -7.54 -8.85 5.14
C ARG A 54 -6.19 -8.31 5.61
N ILE A 55 -5.90 -7.04 5.37
CA ILE A 55 -4.67 -6.39 5.87
C ILE A 55 -4.61 -6.46 7.40
N GLU A 56 -5.71 -6.14 8.07
CA GLU A 56 -5.82 -6.24 9.53
C GLU A 56 -5.56 -7.67 10.02
N GLN A 57 -6.15 -8.67 9.38
CA GLN A 57 -5.90 -10.08 9.69
C GLN A 57 -4.42 -10.46 9.55
N LEU A 58 -3.76 -10.07 8.44
CA LEU A 58 -2.34 -10.34 8.23
C LEU A 58 -1.47 -9.70 9.32
N VAL A 59 -1.66 -8.41 9.57
CA VAL A 59 -0.86 -7.65 10.55
C VAL A 59 -1.04 -8.22 11.95
N THR A 60 -2.28 -8.41 12.39
CA THR A 60 -2.59 -8.91 13.74
C THR A 60 -2.13 -10.35 13.93
N ALA A 61 -2.31 -11.23 12.94
CA ALA A 61 -1.86 -12.61 13.04
C ALA A 61 -0.33 -12.76 13.04
N MET A 62 0.42 -11.77 12.52
CA MET A 62 1.88 -11.68 12.65
C MET A 62 2.36 -10.96 13.94
N GLY A 63 1.45 -10.56 14.82
CA GLY A 63 1.75 -9.87 16.09
C GLY A 63 1.87 -8.35 16.00
N GLY A 64 1.57 -7.75 14.84
CA GLY A 64 1.60 -6.31 14.64
C GLY A 64 0.31 -5.58 15.00
N LEU A 65 0.37 -4.25 15.00
CA LEU A 65 -0.77 -3.38 15.29
C LEU A 65 -1.16 -2.53 14.07
N LEU A 66 -2.41 -2.65 13.63
CA LEU A 66 -2.97 -1.78 12.61
C LEU A 66 -3.55 -0.50 13.25
N GLN A 67 -2.95 0.65 12.98
CA GLN A 67 -3.44 1.95 13.42
C GLN A 67 -4.59 2.46 12.54
N THR A 68 -5.63 2.98 13.19
CA THR A 68 -6.79 3.57 12.53
C THR A 68 -6.60 5.05 12.23
N LYS A 69 -5.88 5.75 13.10
CA LYS A 69 -5.55 7.18 13.02
C LYS A 69 -4.12 7.39 12.54
N VAL A 70 -3.85 8.56 11.97
CA VAL A 70 -2.47 8.96 11.64
C VAL A 70 -1.68 9.20 12.93
N SER A 71 -0.45 8.71 12.99
CA SER A 71 0.49 8.93 14.08
C SER A 71 1.92 8.98 13.53
N MET A 72 2.78 9.74 14.22
CA MET A 72 4.21 9.81 13.90
C MET A 72 4.98 8.54 14.30
N ASP A 73 4.40 7.71 15.18
CA ASP A 73 5.02 6.48 15.68
C ASP A 73 4.83 5.27 14.75
N VAL A 74 4.11 5.46 13.63
CA VAL A 74 3.88 4.42 12.63
C VAL A 74 5.22 3.95 12.05
N ASN A 75 5.44 2.63 12.00
CA ASN A 75 6.65 2.06 11.40
C ASN A 75 6.56 2.00 9.87
N PHE A 76 5.42 1.56 9.33
CA PHE A 76 5.18 1.45 7.88
C PHE A 76 3.79 1.94 7.50
N VAL A 77 3.68 2.52 6.29
CA VAL A 77 2.39 2.83 5.67
C VAL A 77 2.15 1.86 4.53
N VAL A 78 1.09 1.08 4.62
CA VAL A 78 0.59 0.27 3.51
C VAL A 78 -0.46 1.09 2.76
N ALA A 79 -0.17 1.45 1.52
CA ALA A 79 -1.10 2.21 0.68
C ALA A 79 -1.41 1.46 -0.61
N LYS A 80 -2.63 1.65 -1.14
CA LYS A 80 -3.05 1.03 -2.40
C LYS A 80 -2.31 1.64 -3.58
N ASP A 81 -2.20 2.96 -3.58
CA ASP A 81 -1.65 3.78 -4.65
C ASP A 81 -1.37 5.21 -4.15
N VAL A 82 -0.95 6.09 -5.06
CA VAL A 82 -0.61 7.49 -4.74
C VAL A 82 -1.85 8.37 -4.50
N LEU A 83 -3.05 7.90 -4.85
CA LEU A 83 -4.31 8.62 -4.65
C LEU A 83 -4.92 8.35 -3.27
N ALA A 84 -4.38 7.39 -2.52
CA ALA A 84 -4.81 7.07 -1.17
C ALA A 84 -4.76 8.31 -0.26
N ALA A 85 -5.85 8.56 0.49
CA ALA A 85 -6.05 9.81 1.24
C ALA A 85 -4.91 10.17 2.21
N LYS A 86 -4.21 9.18 2.78
CA LYS A 86 -3.11 9.40 3.73
C LYS A 86 -1.72 9.39 3.06
N TYR A 87 -1.63 9.09 1.76
CA TYR A 87 -0.36 8.96 1.03
C TYR A 87 0.44 10.26 1.05
N LYS A 88 -0.19 11.38 0.66
CA LYS A 88 0.48 12.70 0.62
C LYS A 88 1.02 13.12 1.99
N TRP A 89 0.26 12.87 3.06
CA TRP A 89 0.73 13.14 4.42
C TRP A 89 1.93 12.25 4.78
N ALA A 90 1.86 10.94 4.47
CA ALA A 90 2.94 10.01 4.77
C ALA A 90 4.25 10.39 4.06
N VAL A 91 4.18 10.80 2.79
CA VAL A 91 5.35 11.24 2.01
C VAL A 91 5.98 12.48 2.63
N ASN A 92 5.18 13.49 2.97
CA ASN A 92 5.69 14.82 3.35
C ASN A 92 6.06 14.93 4.83
N SER A 93 5.37 14.19 5.71
CA SER A 93 5.47 14.40 7.15
C SER A 93 6.15 13.25 7.88
N LEU A 94 5.89 12.00 7.47
CA LEU A 94 6.25 10.84 8.28
C LEU A 94 7.70 10.36 8.08
N LYS A 95 8.25 10.49 6.86
CA LYS A 95 9.60 9.99 6.48
C LYS A 95 9.82 8.50 6.80
N LYS A 96 8.74 7.70 6.79
CA LYS A 96 8.76 6.25 6.98
C LYS A 96 8.47 5.54 5.66
N PRO A 97 8.79 4.24 5.54
CA PRO A 97 8.51 3.49 4.32
C PRO A 97 7.01 3.46 3.99
N ILE A 98 6.69 3.70 2.72
CA ILE A 98 5.35 3.55 2.15
C ILE A 98 5.43 2.42 1.14
N VAL A 99 4.67 1.36 1.38
CA VAL A 99 4.72 0.10 0.62
C VAL A 99 3.34 -0.29 0.13
N ASN A 100 3.30 -1.11 -0.91
CA ASN A 100 2.08 -1.78 -1.37
C ASN A 100 1.75 -3.00 -0.47
N ARG A 101 0.56 -3.58 -0.66
CA ARG A 101 0.08 -4.71 0.15
C ARG A 101 0.95 -5.97 0.03
N ASN A 102 1.65 -6.16 -1.10
CA ASN A 102 2.42 -7.37 -1.36
C ASN A 102 3.58 -7.51 -0.36
N TRP A 103 4.07 -6.41 0.20
CA TRP A 103 5.05 -6.46 1.29
C TRP A 103 4.52 -7.24 2.50
N LEU A 104 3.26 -7.01 2.91
CA LEU A 104 2.65 -7.75 4.02
C LEU A 104 2.48 -9.23 3.67
N GLU A 105 2.07 -9.53 2.44
CA GLU A 105 1.93 -10.91 1.95
C GLU A 105 3.28 -11.64 1.97
N GLN A 106 4.38 -10.94 1.67
CA GLN A 106 5.72 -11.52 1.68
C GLN A 106 6.28 -11.67 3.10
N CYS A 107 6.04 -10.70 3.98
CA CYS A 107 6.33 -10.87 5.42
C CYS A 107 5.60 -12.08 6.02
N TRP A 108 4.37 -12.32 5.57
CA TRP A 108 3.57 -13.47 5.96
C TRP A 108 4.19 -14.79 5.51
N ILE A 109 4.60 -14.87 4.23
CA ILE A 109 5.21 -16.07 3.64
C ILE A 109 6.56 -16.40 4.31
N GLU A 110 7.40 -15.38 4.53
CA GLU A 110 8.74 -15.57 5.08
C GLU A 110 8.78 -15.58 6.62
N HIS A 111 7.65 -15.30 7.28
CA HIS A 111 7.55 -15.15 8.74
C HIS A 111 8.59 -14.19 9.34
N ARG A 112 8.91 -13.10 8.63
CA ARG A 112 9.83 -12.05 9.07
C ARG A 112 9.49 -10.72 8.40
N VAL A 113 9.99 -9.61 8.94
CA VAL A 113 9.95 -8.33 8.22
C VAL A 113 10.96 -8.39 7.06
N VAL A 114 10.47 -8.47 5.83
CA VAL A 114 11.31 -8.50 4.62
C VAL A 114 11.72 -7.08 4.21
N PRO A 115 12.82 -6.90 3.44
CA PRO A 115 13.21 -5.60 2.88
C PRO A 115 12.05 -4.94 2.14
N HIS A 116 11.87 -3.64 2.36
CA HIS A 116 10.68 -2.91 1.87
C HIS A 116 10.90 -2.28 0.50
N GLU A 117 12.15 -2.09 0.08
CA GLU A 117 12.56 -1.42 -1.16
C GLU A 117 11.84 -1.96 -2.40
N PRO A 118 11.73 -3.29 -2.60
CA PRO A 118 11.04 -3.85 -3.78
C PRO A 118 9.53 -3.58 -3.82
N TYR A 119 8.94 -3.18 -2.68
CA TYR A 119 7.50 -3.02 -2.52
C TYR A 119 7.09 -1.57 -2.35
N ARG A 120 8.01 -0.62 -2.51
CA ARG A 120 7.67 0.81 -2.46
C ARG A 120 6.67 1.16 -3.56
N ILE A 121 5.79 2.10 -3.25
CA ILE A 121 4.84 2.62 -4.24
C ILE A 121 5.60 3.50 -5.23
N LEU A 122 5.48 3.16 -6.52
CA LEU A 122 6.06 3.97 -7.59
C LEU A 122 5.24 5.24 -7.82
N PRO A 123 5.85 6.33 -8.34
CA PRO A 123 5.23 7.66 -8.38
C PRO A 123 3.88 7.73 -9.10
N PHE A 124 3.60 6.84 -10.05
CA PHE A 124 2.36 6.85 -10.82
C PHE A 124 1.46 5.64 -10.55
N THR A 125 1.75 4.85 -9.52
CA THR A 125 0.90 3.72 -9.11
C THR A 125 -0.55 4.18 -8.95
N GLY A 126 -1.49 3.48 -9.59
CA GLY A 126 -2.93 3.78 -9.55
C GLY A 126 -3.38 4.95 -10.44
N LEU A 127 -2.45 5.60 -11.16
CA LEU A 127 -2.81 6.62 -12.13
C LEU A 127 -3.16 5.99 -13.48
N ASN A 128 -4.21 6.51 -14.10
CA ASN A 128 -4.56 6.22 -15.49
C ASN A 128 -4.46 7.53 -16.28
N ILE A 129 -3.47 7.62 -17.15
CA ILE A 129 -2.99 8.88 -17.73
C ILE A 129 -3.25 8.86 -19.23
N CYS A 130 -4.03 9.83 -19.70
CA CYS A 130 -4.23 10.07 -21.13
C CYS A 130 -3.30 11.18 -21.61
N ILE A 131 -2.85 11.09 -22.86
CA ILE A 131 -1.98 12.09 -23.50
C ILE A 131 -2.69 12.69 -24.72
N THR A 132 -2.70 14.01 -24.85
CA THR A 132 -3.27 14.73 -26.00
C THR A 132 -2.35 15.82 -26.52
N LYS A 133 -2.51 16.16 -27.81
CA LYS A 133 -1.81 17.28 -28.49
C LYS A 133 -0.28 17.25 -28.35
N LEU A 134 0.31 16.06 -28.46
CA LEU A 134 1.76 15.83 -28.50
C LEU A 134 2.12 15.07 -29.78
N ASP A 135 3.31 15.35 -30.30
CA ASP A 135 3.88 14.61 -31.41
C ASP A 135 4.09 13.12 -31.05
N ALA A 136 4.23 12.28 -32.08
CA ALA A 136 4.27 10.83 -31.90
C ALA A 136 5.46 10.36 -31.05
N ASP A 137 6.61 11.00 -31.22
CA ASP A 137 7.84 10.64 -30.51
C ASP A 137 7.75 10.97 -29.02
N LYS A 138 7.33 12.19 -28.66
CA LYS A 138 7.11 12.57 -27.25
C LYS A 138 6.00 11.77 -26.60
N ARG A 139 4.93 11.45 -27.34
CA ARG A 139 3.86 10.59 -26.82
C ARG A 139 4.41 9.21 -26.45
N LYS A 140 5.25 8.63 -27.31
CA LYS A 140 5.87 7.32 -27.05
C LYS A 140 6.80 7.38 -25.84
N GLU A 141 7.66 8.40 -25.77
CA GLU A 141 8.55 8.62 -24.62
C GLU A 141 7.76 8.72 -23.30
N LEU A 142 6.72 9.56 -23.26
CA LEU A 142 5.89 9.72 -22.08
C LEU A 142 5.12 8.45 -21.70
N MET A 143 4.65 7.68 -22.69
CA MET A 143 4.01 6.38 -22.45
C MET A 143 4.97 5.44 -21.71
N GLU A 144 6.21 5.31 -22.19
CA GLU A 144 7.25 4.47 -21.56
C GLU A 144 7.55 4.94 -20.12
N ILE A 145 7.70 6.26 -19.91
CA ILE A 145 7.93 6.83 -18.57
C ILE A 145 6.75 6.55 -17.63
N ILE A 146 5.51 6.70 -18.11
CA ILE A 146 4.30 6.45 -17.31
C ILE A 146 4.29 5.00 -16.80
N GLU A 147 4.49 4.05 -17.70
CA GLU A 147 4.45 2.61 -17.40
C GLU A 147 5.61 2.19 -16.50
N GLN A 148 6.83 2.66 -16.76
CA GLN A 148 8.01 2.39 -15.93
C GLN A 148 7.84 2.89 -14.49
N ASN A 149 7.02 3.92 -14.28
CA ASN A 149 6.74 4.50 -12.96
C ASN A 149 5.41 4.00 -12.35
N GLY A 150 4.87 2.88 -12.87
CA GLY A 150 3.70 2.18 -12.31
C GLY A 150 2.34 2.76 -12.70
N GLY A 151 2.30 3.74 -13.60
CA GLY A 151 1.08 4.29 -14.16
C GLY A 151 0.56 3.45 -15.32
N GLN A 152 -0.69 3.70 -15.69
CA GLN A 152 -1.32 3.11 -16.87
C GLN A 152 -1.54 4.20 -17.91
N TYR A 153 -1.05 3.98 -19.13
CA TYR A 153 -1.39 4.84 -20.25
C TYR A 153 -2.77 4.49 -20.81
N SER A 154 -3.56 5.51 -21.14
CA SER A 154 -4.80 5.38 -21.90
C SER A 154 -4.72 6.17 -23.20
N ALA A 155 -4.94 5.48 -24.32
CA ALA A 155 -4.94 6.10 -25.64
C ALA A 155 -6.09 7.11 -25.82
N ASN A 156 -7.20 6.91 -25.10
CA ASN A 156 -8.39 7.75 -25.17
C ASN A 156 -8.72 8.34 -23.80
N LEU A 157 -9.28 9.55 -23.77
CA LEU A 157 -9.79 10.14 -22.55
C LEU A 157 -11.09 9.42 -22.15
N THR A 158 -11.06 8.71 -21.03
CA THR A 158 -12.23 7.99 -20.48
C THR A 158 -12.51 8.44 -19.06
N LYS A 159 -13.68 8.09 -18.52
CA LYS A 159 -14.02 8.33 -17.10
C LYS A 159 -13.07 7.64 -16.10
N LYS A 160 -12.26 6.68 -16.56
CA LYS A 160 -11.25 5.99 -15.75
C LYS A 160 -9.93 6.77 -15.68
N CYS A 161 -9.70 7.71 -16.60
CA CYS A 161 -8.49 8.51 -16.58
C CYS A 161 -8.48 9.40 -15.33
N THR A 162 -7.39 9.36 -14.59
CA THR A 162 -7.14 10.21 -13.43
C THR A 162 -6.46 11.52 -13.83
N HIS A 163 -5.70 11.51 -14.93
CA HIS A 163 -4.99 12.67 -15.44
C HIS A 163 -5.03 12.74 -16.97
N LEU A 164 -4.97 13.97 -17.50
CA LEU A 164 -4.78 14.27 -18.91
C LEU A 164 -3.54 15.15 -19.06
N ILE A 165 -2.55 14.68 -19.79
CA ILE A 165 -1.37 15.47 -20.19
C ILE A 165 -1.69 16.13 -21.52
N ALA A 166 -1.55 17.45 -21.58
CA ALA A 166 -1.74 18.24 -22.79
C ALA A 166 -0.59 19.23 -22.95
N ASN A 167 -0.16 19.47 -24.19
CA ASN A 167 0.72 20.61 -24.48
C ASN A 167 -0.09 21.90 -24.37
N ILE A 168 0.15 22.67 -23.31
CA ILE A 168 -0.53 23.96 -23.09
C ILE A 168 0.27 25.04 -23.82
N SER A 169 -0.12 25.34 -25.06
CA SER A 169 0.16 26.66 -25.62
C SER A 169 -0.72 27.69 -24.90
N PHE A 170 -0.20 28.89 -24.62
CA PHE A 170 -0.87 29.99 -23.89
C PHE A 170 -2.35 30.24 -24.31
N TRP A 171 -2.69 29.97 -25.56
CA TRP A 171 -4.05 30.07 -26.13
C TRP A 171 -5.05 29.02 -25.61
N CYS A 172 -4.61 27.83 -25.18
CA CYS A 172 -5.49 26.79 -24.66
C CYS A 172 -6.05 27.11 -23.27
N PHE A 173 -5.34 27.92 -22.47
CA PHE A 173 -5.79 28.35 -21.15
C PHE A 173 -6.97 29.34 -21.25
N LEU A 174 -6.96 30.21 -22.27
CA LEU A 174 -8.06 31.16 -22.53
C LEU A 174 -9.35 30.46 -22.95
N LEU A 175 -9.26 29.39 -23.76
CA LEU A 175 -10.43 28.62 -24.22
C LEU A 175 -11.14 27.86 -23.08
N LEU A 176 -10.39 27.38 -22.07
CA LEU A 176 -10.97 26.67 -20.92
C LEU A 176 -11.63 27.61 -19.90
N LEU A 177 -11.30 28.91 -19.90
CA LEU A 177 -11.94 29.92 -19.06
C LEU A 177 -13.22 30.50 -19.68
N SER A 178 -13.50 30.18 -20.95
CA SER A 178 -14.66 30.66 -21.71
C SER A 178 -15.78 29.61 -21.88
N VAL A 179 -15.75 28.52 -21.12
CA VAL A 179 -16.83 27.50 -21.06
C VAL A 179 -17.34 27.37 -19.64
#